data_AF-A0A7T8KCD2-F1
#
_entry.id   AF-A0A7T8KCD2-F1
#
_cell.length_a   1.000
_cell.length_b   1.000
_cell.length_c   1.000
_cell.angle_alpha   90.00
_cell.angle_beta   90.00
_cell.angle_gamma   90.00
#
_symmetry.space_group_name_H-M   'P 1'
#
loop_
_entity.id
_entity.type
_entity.pdbx_description
1 polymer ?
#
loop_
_entity_poly.entity_id
_entity_poly.type
_entity_poly.pdbx_seq_one_letter_code
_entity_poly.pdbx_strand_id
1 'polypeptide(L)'
;WCLSCFFLSVPPPQIALPTDNASDYWLQALFPHLQTRLGCFTPEDRKLFCLVAKEFYSHLEENEQQEKFLSAFKEAAHPKTTPYCDLLQIIDIN
;
A
#
# COMPACT_ATOMS: atom_id res chain seq x y z
N TRP A 1 -4.29 -1.12 -8.71
CA TRP A 1 -4.95 -2.40 -9.04
C TRP A 1 -4.10 -3.59 -8.66
N CYS A 2 -3.25 -4.16 -9.52
CA CYS A 2 -2.50 -5.36 -9.17
C CYS A 2 -1.63 -5.18 -7.92
N LEU A 3 -0.93 -4.05 -7.81
CA LEU A 3 -0.16 -3.72 -6.61
C LEU A 3 -1.03 -3.51 -5.36
N SER A 4 -2.19 -2.87 -5.51
CA SER A 4 -3.16 -2.71 -4.42
C SER A 4 -3.63 -4.08 -3.90
N CYS A 5 -3.96 -5.00 -4.80
CA CYS A 5 -4.33 -6.37 -4.46
C CYS A 5 -3.17 -7.13 -3.80
N PHE A 6 -1.95 -6.96 -4.29
CA PHE A 6 -0.75 -7.56 -3.69
C PHE A 6 -0.57 -7.11 -2.24
N PHE A 7 -0.58 -5.80 -1.97
CA PHE A 7 -0.42 -5.27 -0.61
C PHE A 7 -1.55 -5.71 0.34
N LEU A 8 -2.79 -5.76 -0.14
CA LEU A 8 -3.92 -6.29 0.64
C LEU A 8 -3.83 -7.79 0.93
N SER A 9 -3.11 -8.55 0.11
CA SER A 9 -2.97 -10.00 0.31
C SER A 9 -1.94 -10.34 1.37
N VAL A 10 -1.09 -9.39 1.77
CA VAL A 10 -0.11 -9.58 2.84
C VAL A 10 -0.85 -9.40 4.17
N PRO A 11 -0.96 -10.44 5.01
CA PRO A 11 -1.57 -10.30 6.32
C PRO A 11 -0.69 -9.42 7.22
N PRO A 12 -1.30 -8.60 8.10
CA PRO A 12 -0.54 -7.88 9.11
C PRO A 12 0.25 -8.88 9.98
N PRO A 13 1.44 -8.48 10.49
CA PRO A 13 2.27 -9.36 11.29
C PRO A 13 1.48 -9.88 12.51
N GLN A 14 1.49 -11.20 12.67
CA GLN A 14 0.57 -11.94 13.55
C GLN A 14 0.98 -11.87 15.03
N ILE A 15 1.78 -10.85 15.39
CA ILE A 15 2.36 -10.62 16.71
C ILE A 15 1.77 -9.33 17.27
N ALA A 16 0.45 -9.24 17.31
CA ALA A 16 -0.24 -8.31 18.17
C ALA A 16 -1.36 -9.10 18.85
N LEU A 17 -1.23 -9.20 20.18
CA LEU A 17 -2.27 -9.65 21.08
C LEU A 17 -3.64 -9.02 20.74
N PRO A 18 -4.76 -9.62 21.17
CA PRO A 18 -6.09 -9.05 21.00
C PRO A 18 -6.23 -7.81 21.91
N THR A 19 -5.63 -6.70 21.51
CA THR A 19 -5.69 -5.42 22.19
C THR A 19 -5.66 -4.32 21.14
N ASP A 20 -6.84 -3.80 20.83
CA ASP A 20 -7.12 -2.39 20.54
C ASP A 20 -6.53 -1.73 19.30
N ASN A 21 -6.22 -2.47 18.24
CA ASN A 21 -6.15 -1.85 16.91
C ASN A 21 -6.80 -2.74 15.85
N ALA A 22 -8.13 -2.70 15.78
CA ALA A 22 -8.94 -3.30 14.72
C ALA A 22 -8.74 -2.59 13.35
N SER A 23 -7.55 -2.07 13.10
CA SER A 23 -7.21 -1.18 11.99
C SER A 23 -6.56 -1.90 10.80
N ASP A 24 -6.36 -3.21 10.84
CA ASP A 24 -5.59 -3.87 9.75
C ASP A 24 -6.43 -4.85 8.92
N TYR A 25 -7.48 -5.44 9.49
CA TYR A 25 -8.35 -6.38 8.78
C TYR A 25 -9.41 -5.71 7.89
N TRP A 26 -9.76 -4.44 8.14
CA TRP A 26 -10.74 -3.73 7.31
C TRP A 26 -10.21 -3.48 5.89
N LEU A 27 -8.89 -3.36 5.73
CA LEU A 27 -8.26 -3.25 4.43
C LEU A 27 -8.44 -4.52 3.61
N GLN A 28 -8.23 -5.69 4.22
CA GLN A 28 -8.45 -6.97 3.56
C GLN A 28 -9.92 -7.18 3.19
N ALA A 29 -10.85 -6.66 4.00
CA ALA A 29 -12.28 -6.69 3.69
C ALA A 29 -12.65 -5.87 2.42
N LEU A 30 -11.80 -4.95 1.96
CA LEU A 30 -11.97 -4.22 0.70
C LEU A 30 -11.54 -5.02 -0.53
N PHE A 31 -10.90 -6.18 -0.36
CA PHE A 31 -10.39 -6.98 -1.47
C PHE A 31 -11.47 -7.45 -2.45
N PRO A 32 -12.64 -7.97 -2.03
CA PRO A 32 -13.72 -8.34 -2.95
C PRO A 32 -14.28 -7.13 -3.70
N HIS A 33 -14.38 -5.98 -3.00
CA HIS A 33 -14.85 -4.73 -3.61
C HIS A 33 -13.88 -4.26 -4.70
N LEU A 34 -12.58 -4.32 -4.43
CA LEU A 34 -11.57 -4.13 -5.46
C LEU A 34 -11.77 -5.14 -6.58
N GLN A 35 -11.79 -6.45 -6.39
CA GLN A 35 -11.92 -7.39 -7.52
C GLN A 35 -13.08 -7.09 -8.50
N THR A 36 -14.20 -6.52 -8.05
CA THR A 36 -15.35 -6.19 -8.92
C THR A 36 -15.15 -4.97 -9.83
N ARG A 37 -14.23 -4.05 -9.53
CA ARG A 37 -14.09 -2.77 -10.27
C ARG A 37 -12.93 -2.76 -11.29
N LEU A 38 -12.39 -3.93 -11.64
CA LEU A 38 -11.16 -4.11 -12.42
C LEU A 38 -11.16 -3.22 -13.67
N GLY A 39 -10.15 -2.34 -13.78
CA GLY A 39 -9.96 -1.45 -14.94
C GLY A 39 -10.43 0.00 -14.75
N CYS A 40 -11.15 0.32 -13.66
CA CYS A 40 -11.45 1.70 -13.29
C CYS A 40 -10.43 2.20 -12.26
N PHE A 41 -9.63 3.22 -12.57
CA PHE A 41 -8.70 3.85 -11.61
C PHE A 41 -9.24 5.22 -11.21
N THR A 42 -10.12 5.22 -10.21
CA THR A 42 -10.71 6.45 -9.65
C THR A 42 -9.75 7.10 -8.64
N PRO A 43 -9.92 8.40 -8.33
CA PRO A 43 -9.15 9.06 -7.27
C PRO A 43 -9.20 8.34 -5.92
N GLU A 44 -10.32 7.67 -5.62
CA GLU A 44 -10.51 6.84 -4.42
C GLU A 44 -9.59 5.62 -4.43
N ASP A 45 -9.45 4.96 -5.59
CA ASP A 45 -8.55 3.80 -5.75
C ASP A 45 -7.07 4.22 -5.62
N ARG A 46 -6.74 5.46 -6.02
CA ARG A 46 -5.42 6.04 -5.82
C ARG A 46 -5.12 6.24 -4.33
N LYS A 47 -6.08 6.76 -3.56
CA LYS A 47 -5.96 6.90 -2.10
C LYS A 47 -5.81 5.55 -1.43
N LEU A 48 -6.65 4.57 -1.81
CA LEU A 48 -6.58 3.22 -1.27
C LEU A 48 -5.22 2.57 -1.57
N PHE A 49 -4.71 2.71 -2.80
CA PHE A 49 -3.36 2.26 -3.17
C PHE A 49 -2.29 2.88 -2.28
N CYS A 50 -2.31 4.20 -2.06
CA CYS A 50 -1.30 4.86 -1.24
C CYS A 50 -1.37 4.38 0.22
N LEU A 51 -2.58 4.17 0.74
CA LEU A 51 -2.80 3.74 2.11
C LEU A 51 -2.28 2.31 2.33
N VAL A 52 -2.65 1.34 1.48
CA VAL A 52 -2.18 -0.05 1.61
C VAL A 52 -0.67 -0.19 1.36
N ALA A 53 -0.11 0.64 0.48
CA ALA A 53 1.32 0.64 0.22
C ALA A 53 2.13 1.26 1.37
N LYS A 54 1.61 2.32 2.01
CA LYS A 54 2.20 2.90 3.23
C LYS A 54 2.16 1.88 4.37
N GLU A 55 1.03 1.21 4.55
CA GLU A 55 0.85 0.19 5.58
C GLU A 55 1.83 -0.98 5.38
N PHE A 56 2.00 -1.43 4.14
CA PHE A 56 3.00 -2.43 3.80
C PHE A 56 4.42 -1.93 4.11
N TYR A 57 4.73 -0.67 3.80
CA TYR A 57 6.04 -0.07 4.09
C TYR A 57 6.34 0.00 5.60
N SER A 58 5.36 0.35 6.44
CA SER A 58 5.54 0.35 7.91
C SER A 58 5.72 -1.05 8.49
N HIS A 59 5.25 -2.09 7.81
CA HIS A 59 5.47 -3.48 8.20
C HIS A 59 6.81 -4.06 7.75
N LEU A 60 7.59 -3.34 6.94
CA LEU A 60 8.95 -3.78 6.57
C LEU A 60 9.90 -3.52 7.75
N GLU A 61 10.32 -4.59 8.43
CA GLU A 61 11.28 -4.51 9.55
C GLU A 61 12.73 -4.30 9.07
N GLU A 62 13.05 -4.71 7.84
CA GLU A 62 14.40 -4.62 7.28
C GLU A 62 14.61 -3.31 6.50
N ASN A 63 15.61 -2.52 6.91
CA ASN A 63 15.98 -1.27 6.24
C ASN A 63 16.33 -1.48 4.75
N GLU A 64 16.98 -2.60 4.39
CA GLU A 64 17.30 -2.91 2.99
C GLU A 64 16.04 -3.12 2.13
N GLN A 65 14.98 -3.70 2.71
CA GLN A 65 13.71 -3.88 2.03
C GLN A 65 12.99 -2.54 1.84
N GLN A 66 13.03 -1.67 2.86
CA GLN A 66 12.49 -0.31 2.77
C GLN A 66 13.19 0.51 1.69
N GLU A 67 14.52 0.45 1.61
CA GLU A 67 15.30 1.14 0.58
C GLU A 67 14.99 0.61 -0.82
N LYS A 68 14.91 -0.72 -0.99
CA LYS A 68 14.53 -1.35 -2.27
C LYS A 68 13.11 -0.97 -2.69
N PHE A 69 12.18 -0.93 -1.74
CA PHE A 69 10.81 -0.49 -1.98
C PHE A 69 10.79 0.94 -2.52
N LEU A 70 11.43 1.88 -1.82
CA LEU A 70 11.51 3.28 -2.25
C LEU A 70 12.20 3.42 -3.60
N SER A 71 13.29 2.69 -3.84
CA SER A 71 14.01 2.71 -5.12
C SER A 71 13.12 2.25 -6.28
N ALA A 72 12.40 1.13 -6.12
CA ALA A 72 11.51 0.60 -7.13
C ALA A 72 10.38 1.59 -7.48
N PHE A 73 9.79 2.23 -6.47
CA PHE A 73 8.76 3.25 -6.71
C PHE A 73 9.31 4.55 -7.29
N LYS A 74 10.54 4.96 -6.95
CA LYS A 74 11.22 6.12 -7.58
C LYS A 74 11.49 5.90 -9.06
N GLU A 75 11.91 4.70 -9.43
CA GLU A 75 12.11 4.31 -10.83
C GLU A 75 10.78 4.25 -11.58
N ALA A 76 9.76 3.60 -10.99
CA ALA A 76 8.43 3.51 -11.58
C ALA A 76 7.67 4.85 -11.65
N ALA A 77 8.06 5.83 -10.83
CA ALA A 77 7.47 7.16 -10.81
C ALA A 77 7.82 8.02 -12.04
N HIS A 78 8.67 7.54 -12.95
CA HIS A 78 9.00 8.22 -14.20
C HIS A 78 8.12 7.72 -15.36
N PRO A 79 7.36 8.59 -16.05
CA PRO A 79 7.23 10.05 -15.88
C PRO A 79 6.33 10.47 -14.70
N LYS A 80 6.59 11.67 -14.14
CA LYS A 80 6.05 12.25 -12.89
C LYS A 80 4.51 12.38 -12.77
N THR A 81 3.76 11.86 -13.72
CA THR A 81 2.29 11.87 -13.77
C THR A 81 1.67 10.58 -13.24
N THR A 82 2.47 9.68 -12.68
CA THR A 82 2.01 8.38 -12.20
C THR A 82 1.50 8.43 -10.74
N PRO A 83 0.63 7.50 -10.35
CA PRO A 83 0.17 7.39 -8.95
C PRO A 83 1.28 7.10 -7.93
N TYR A 84 2.48 6.72 -8.39
CA TYR A 84 3.62 6.43 -7.55
C TYR A 84 4.26 7.67 -6.92
N CYS A 85 4.15 8.84 -7.55
CA CYS A 85 4.66 10.09 -6.98
C CYS A 85 3.96 10.45 -5.67
N ASP A 86 2.64 10.25 -5.58
CA ASP A 86 1.87 10.51 -4.35
C ASP A 86 2.30 9.57 -3.23
N LEU A 87 2.52 8.30 -3.54
CA LEU A 87 3.00 7.32 -2.56
C LEU A 87 4.36 7.74 -1.99
N LEU A 88 5.30 8.14 -2.85
CA LEU A 88 6.61 8.60 -2.41
C LEU A 88 6.52 9.84 -1.52
N GLN A 89 5.66 10.82 -1.86
CA GLN A 89 5.41 11.98 -1.00
C GLN A 89 4.83 11.59 0.36
N ILE A 90 3.91 10.63 0.40
CA ILE A 90 3.26 10.19 1.65
C ILE A 90 4.25 9.45 2.57
N ILE A 91 5.20 8.70 2.00
CA ILE A 91 6.20 7.95 2.77
C ILE A 91 7.36 8.86 3.21
N ASP A 92 7.85 9.76 2.35
CA ASP A 92 9.03 10.61 2.59
C ASP A 92 8.76 11.81 3.53
N ILE A 93 7.50 12.09 3.90
CA ILE A 93 7.12 13.18 4.82
C ILE A 93 7.16 12.75 6.31
N ASN A 94 7.37 11.46 6.62
CA ASN A 94 7.47 10.95 7.99
C ASN A 94 8.92 10.64 8.40
#